data_AF-A0A1G7Z065-F1
#
_entry.id   AF-A0A1G7Z065-F1
#
_cell.length_a   1.000
_cell.length_b   1.000
_cell.length_c   1.000
_cell.angle_alpha   90.00
_cell.angle_beta   90.00
_cell.angle_gamma   90.00
#
_symmetry.space_group_name_H-M   'P 1'
#
loop_
_entity.id
_entity.type
_entity.pdbx_description
1 polymer ?
#
loop_
_entity_poly.entity_id
_entity_poly.type
_entity_poly.pdbx_seq_one_letter_code
_entity_poly.pdbx_strand_id
1 'polypeptide(L)'
;MASKSDLIRALKIYRERTDDAIAERYRQIGLIKAQLAELLRMVNVDIANVGGLDLIRTEDQHTFDGTIVELESLKIVLAGNTVDIKPDIVDSSLQVIISNLSPEHPSLTVRKEHGQWIVFSSADTFLSQFSNDFLLNHLVDLVNRS
;
A
#
# COMPACT_ATOMS: atom_id res chain seq x y z
N MET A 1 34.43 10.52 36.42
CA MET A 1 34.80 9.74 35.22
C MET A 1 33.93 8.49 35.21
N ALA A 2 33.28 8.16 34.09
CA ALA A 2 32.48 6.95 33.98
C ALA A 2 33.38 5.71 34.11
N SER A 3 32.97 4.74 34.93
CA SER A 3 33.76 3.51 35.11
C SER A 3 33.61 2.59 33.88
N LYS A 4 34.57 1.67 33.69
CA LYS A 4 34.49 0.65 32.63
C LYS A 4 33.19 -0.17 32.70
N SER A 5 32.69 -0.43 33.92
CA SER A 5 31.39 -1.08 34.14
C SER A 5 30.20 -0.24 33.68
N ASP A 6 30.25 1.08 33.87
CA ASP A 6 29.19 1.99 33.39
C ASP A 6 29.13 2.00 31.87
N LEU A 7 30.30 1.98 31.22
CA LEU A 7 30.41 1.93 29.76
C LEU A 7 29.84 0.61 29.19
N ILE A 8 30.17 -0.53 29.81
CA ILE A 8 29.64 -1.85 29.41
C ILE A 8 28.12 -1.90 29.59
N ARG A 9 27.60 -1.37 30.70
CA ARG A 9 26.16 -1.32 30.96
C ARG A 9 25.45 -0.41 29.95
N ALA A 10 26.01 0.77 29.65
CA ALA A 10 25.47 1.68 28.66
C ALA A 10 25.46 1.06 27.26
N LEU A 11 26.54 0.37 26.87
CA LEU A 11 26.63 -0.35 25.59
C LEU A 11 25.59 -1.47 25.48
N LYS A 12 25.37 -2.22 26.56
CA LYS A 12 24.35 -3.27 26.60
C LYS A 12 22.94 -2.70 26.41
N ILE A 13 22.59 -1.64 27.14
CA ILE A 13 21.30 -0.95 27.02
C ILE A 13 21.12 -0.37 25.62
N TYR A 14 22.17 0.23 25.05
CA TYR A 14 22.14 0.77 23.70
C TYR A 14 21.89 -0.32 22.66
N ARG A 15 22.55 -1.48 22.79
CA ARG A 15 22.36 -2.61 21.88
C ARG A 15 20.94 -3.17 21.99
N GLU A 16 20.44 -3.40 23.20
CA GLU A 16 19.08 -3.88 23.44
C GLU A 16 18.03 -2.94 22.81
N ARG A 17 18.16 -1.62 22.99
CA ARG A 17 17.28 -0.63 22.35
C ARG A 17 17.38 -0.63 20.82
N THR A 18 18.56 -0.88 20.28
CA THR A 18 18.78 -0.94 18.83
C THR A 18 18.15 -2.21 18.25
N ASP A 19 18.32 -3.35 18.93
CA ASP A 19 17.74 -4.63 18.55
C ASP A 19 16.20 -4.56 18.58
N ASP A 20 15.62 -3.95 19.61
CA ASP A 20 14.17 -3.73 19.72
C ASP A 20 13.64 -2.84 18.58
N ALA A 21 14.34 -1.76 18.25
CA ALA A 21 13.96 -0.86 17.16
C ALA A 21 14.04 -1.55 15.79
N ILE A 22 15.03 -2.41 15.57
CA ILE A 22 15.16 -3.21 14.35
C ILE A 22 14.03 -4.24 14.27
N ALA A 23 13.73 -4.95 15.37
CA ALA A 23 12.66 -5.94 15.42
C ALA A 23 11.29 -5.31 15.12
N GLU A 24 11.00 -4.15 15.72
CA GLU A 24 9.77 -3.41 15.46
C GLU A 24 9.66 -2.98 13.99
N ARG A 25 10.75 -2.51 13.39
CA ARG A 25 10.79 -2.16 11.96
C ARG A 25 10.46 -3.35 11.07
N TYR A 26 11.06 -4.51 11.33
CA TYR A 26 10.74 -5.73 10.56
C TYR A 26 9.28 -6.15 10.73
N ARG A 27 8.71 -5.98 11.93
CA ARG A 27 7.29 -6.23 12.20
C ARG A 27 6.40 -5.30 11.36
N GLN A 28 6.74 -4.02 11.29
CA GLN A 28 6.00 -3.03 10.49
C GLN A 28 6.10 -3.30 8.99
N ILE A 29 7.29 -3.62 8.46
CA ILE A 29 7.46 -4.03 7.06
C ILE A 29 6.61 -5.27 6.75
N GLY A 30 6.62 -6.26 7.64
CA GLY A 30 5.79 -7.46 7.51
C GLY A 30 4.29 -7.14 7.46
N LEU A 31 3.83 -6.20 8.30
CA LEU A 31 2.45 -5.73 8.29
C LEU A 31 2.09 -5.02 6.97
N ILE A 32 2.94 -4.11 6.50
CA ILE A 32 2.75 -3.39 5.22
C ILE A 32 2.63 -4.39 4.07
N LYS A 33 3.54 -5.36 3.98
CA LYS A 33 3.52 -6.39 2.93
C LYS A 33 2.26 -7.26 3.02
N ALA A 34 1.83 -7.64 4.22
CA ALA A 34 0.62 -8.43 4.42
C ALA A 34 -0.65 -7.65 4.02
N GLN A 35 -0.74 -6.36 4.38
CA GLN A 35 -1.84 -5.49 3.99
C GLN A 35 -1.89 -5.30 2.47
N LEU A 36 -0.75 -5.06 1.82
CA LEU A 36 -0.69 -4.92 0.38
C LEU A 36 -1.15 -6.21 -0.32
N ALA A 37 -0.65 -7.36 0.13
CA ALA A 37 -1.05 -8.65 -0.42
C ALA A 37 -2.55 -8.93 -0.23
N GLU A 38 -3.14 -8.52 0.90
CA GLU A 38 -4.58 -8.59 1.13
C GLU A 38 -5.36 -7.78 0.08
N LEU A 39 -4.98 -6.51 -0.12
CA LEU A 39 -5.64 -5.63 -1.09
C LEU A 39 -5.52 -6.18 -2.52
N LEU A 40 -4.32 -6.56 -2.94
CA LEU A 40 -4.09 -7.08 -4.29
C LEU A 40 -4.79 -8.41 -4.54
N ARG A 41 -4.95 -9.25 -3.50
CA ARG A 41 -5.74 -10.48 -3.60
C ARG A 41 -7.22 -10.18 -3.80
N MET A 42 -7.78 -9.19 -3.11
CA MET A 42 -9.16 -8.74 -3.34
C MET A 42 -9.32 -8.27 -4.79
N VAL A 43 -8.42 -7.43 -5.30
CA VAL A 43 -8.47 -6.97 -6.69
C VAL A 43 -8.40 -8.15 -7.68
N ASN A 44 -7.44 -9.06 -7.50
CA ASN A 44 -7.16 -10.16 -8.43
C ASN A 44 -8.27 -11.22 -8.51
N VAL A 45 -8.90 -11.58 -7.39
CA VAL A 45 -9.94 -12.62 -7.36
C VAL A 45 -11.16 -12.20 -8.18
N ASP A 46 -11.56 -10.94 -8.06
CA ASP A 46 -12.84 -10.47 -8.60
C ASP A 46 -12.78 -10.11 -10.09
N ILE A 47 -11.59 -9.78 -10.60
CA ILE A 47 -11.39 -9.44 -12.01
C ILE A 47 -10.89 -10.58 -12.89
N ALA A 48 -10.52 -11.74 -12.31
CA ALA A 48 -10.01 -12.89 -13.06
C ALA A 48 -10.98 -13.44 -14.13
N ASN A 49 -12.27 -13.12 -14.03
CA ASN A 49 -13.31 -13.56 -14.98
C ASN A 49 -13.77 -12.44 -15.93
N VAL A 50 -13.18 -11.24 -15.86
CA VAL A 50 -13.53 -10.11 -16.73
C VAL A 50 -12.73 -10.23 -18.02
N GLY A 51 -13.40 -10.60 -19.12
CA GLY A 51 -12.77 -10.72 -20.43
C GLY A 51 -12.27 -9.36 -20.96
N GLY A 52 -11.12 -9.34 -21.63
CA GLY A 52 -10.54 -8.12 -22.21
C GLY A 52 -9.77 -7.24 -21.22
N LEU A 53 -9.40 -7.80 -20.06
CA LEU A 53 -8.63 -7.13 -19.02
C LEU A 53 -7.24 -7.78 -18.91
N ASP A 54 -6.20 -6.96 -18.99
CA ASP A 54 -4.82 -7.38 -18.74
C ASP A 54 -4.34 -6.88 -17.38
N LEU A 55 -3.79 -7.80 -16.58
CA LEU A 55 -3.17 -7.52 -15.29
C LEU A 55 -1.67 -7.58 -15.39
N ILE A 56 -1.01 -6.46 -15.11
CA ILE A 56 0.43 -6.34 -15.14
C ILE A 56 0.91 -6.02 -13.74
N ARG A 57 1.74 -6.90 -13.18
CA ARG A 57 2.36 -6.74 -11.85
C ARG A 57 3.79 -6.28 -12.02
N THR A 58 4.20 -5.30 -11.23
CA THR A 58 5.58 -4.80 -11.17
C THR A 58 6.00 -4.65 -9.72
N GLU A 59 7.30 -4.68 -9.45
CA GLU A 59 7.84 -4.42 -8.11
C GLU A 59 8.58 -3.09 -8.12
N ASP A 60 8.26 -2.22 -7.16
CA ASP A 60 8.88 -0.93 -6.98
C ASP A 60 9.60 -0.87 -5.62
N GLN A 61 10.71 -0.14 -5.57
CA GLN A 61 11.51 0.03 -4.34
C GLN A 61 11.06 1.27 -3.57
N HIS A 62 10.71 1.07 -2.31
CA HIS A 62 10.27 2.11 -1.37
C HIS A 62 11.25 2.21 -0.21
N THR A 63 11.45 3.43 0.30
CA THR A 63 12.29 3.65 1.49
C THR A 63 11.40 3.73 2.73
N PHE A 64 11.73 2.94 3.75
CA PHE A 64 11.06 2.90 5.05
C PHE A 64 12.09 3.01 6.17
N ASP A 65 12.14 4.16 6.86
CA ASP A 65 13.09 4.42 7.96
C ASP A 65 14.56 4.06 7.65
N GLY A 66 14.98 4.29 6.40
CA GLY A 66 16.32 3.97 5.90
C GLY A 66 16.55 2.52 5.48
N THR A 67 15.48 1.71 5.40
CA THR A 67 15.48 0.36 4.83
C THR A 67 14.76 0.38 3.48
N ILE A 68 15.33 -0.29 2.48
CA ILE A 68 14.68 -0.47 1.18
C ILE A 68 13.70 -1.65 1.27
N VAL A 69 12.47 -1.42 0.85
CA VAL A 69 11.38 -2.39 0.84
C VAL A 69 10.83 -2.47 -0.57
N GLU A 70 10.82 -3.68 -1.14
CA GLU A 70 10.16 -3.95 -2.42
C GLU A 70 8.68 -4.25 -2.19
N LEU A 71 7.82 -3.50 -2.89
CA LEU A 71 6.36 -3.61 -2.84
C LEU A 71 5.80 -3.81 -4.25
N GLU A 72 4.75 -4.63 -4.35
CA GLU A 72 4.07 -4.94 -5.62
C GLU A 72 3.11 -3.81 -6.02
N SER A 73 3.28 -3.30 -7.23
CA SER A 73 2.36 -2.44 -7.96
C SER A 73 1.52 -3.28 -8.94
N LEU A 74 0.29 -2.86 -9.17
CA LEU A 74 -0.62 -3.50 -10.12
C LEU A 74 -1.14 -2.49 -11.15
N LYS A 75 -1.12 -2.89 -12.41
CA LYS A 75 -1.70 -2.13 -13.51
C LYS A 75 -2.79 -2.95 -14.19
N ILE A 76 -3.92 -2.30 -14.44
CA ILE A 76 -5.09 -2.87 -15.10
C ILE A 76 -5.26 -2.15 -16.44
N VAL A 77 -5.19 -2.89 -17.54
CA VAL A 77 -5.45 -2.38 -18.89
C VAL A 77 -6.80 -2.91 -19.37
N LEU A 78 -7.70 -2.01 -19.77
CA LEU A 78 -9.07 -2.36 -20.16
C LEU A 78 -9.58 -1.37 -21.21
N ALA A 79 -9.97 -1.88 -22.39
CA ALA A 79 -10.56 -1.09 -23.49
C ALA A 79 -9.79 0.19 -23.86
N GLY A 80 -8.45 0.16 -23.81
CA GLY A 80 -7.60 1.32 -24.08
C GLY A 80 -7.36 2.26 -22.89
N ASN A 81 -8.04 2.04 -21.76
CA ASN A 81 -7.78 2.72 -20.50
C ASN A 81 -6.74 1.95 -19.68
N THR A 82 -5.99 2.69 -18.85
CA THR A 82 -5.01 2.11 -17.92
C THR A 82 -5.24 2.67 -16.52
N VAL A 83 -5.52 1.78 -15.57
CA VAL A 83 -5.64 2.08 -14.14
C VAL A 83 -4.37 1.60 -13.45
N ASP A 84 -3.71 2.50 -12.73
CA ASP A 84 -2.50 2.19 -11.97
C ASP A 84 -2.81 2.12 -10.48
N ILE A 85 -2.40 1.05 -9.81
CA ILE A 85 -2.52 0.81 -8.37
C ILE A 85 -1.10 0.71 -7.82
N LYS A 86 -0.66 1.73 -7.09
CA LYS A 86 0.71 1.84 -6.59
C LYS A 86 0.74 1.94 -5.08
N PRO A 87 1.52 1.10 -4.39
CA PRO A 87 1.73 1.27 -2.97
C PRO A 87 2.61 2.50 -2.70
N ASP A 88 2.47 3.04 -1.51
CA ASP A 88 3.35 4.05 -0.94
C ASP A 88 3.41 3.85 0.59
N ILE A 89 4.44 4.38 1.23
CA ILE A 89 4.59 4.31 2.68
C ILE A 89 4.70 5.72 3.25
N VAL A 90 3.69 6.12 4.02
CA VAL A 90 3.59 7.44 4.65
C VAL A 90 3.40 7.25 6.14
N ASP A 91 4.20 7.94 6.96
CA ASP A 91 4.15 7.86 8.43
C ASP A 91 4.06 6.43 8.95
N SER A 92 4.97 5.61 8.45
CA SER A 92 5.10 4.18 8.73
C SER A 92 3.86 3.31 8.41
N SER A 93 2.96 3.80 7.57
CA SER A 93 1.69 3.17 7.23
C SER A 93 1.57 2.94 5.72
N LEU A 94 0.92 1.85 5.32
CA LEU A 94 0.66 1.58 3.91
C LEU A 94 -0.43 2.52 3.38
N GLN A 95 -0.11 3.21 2.30
CA GLN A 95 -1.05 3.91 1.44
C GLN A 95 -1.04 3.26 0.05
N VAL A 96 -2.16 3.20 -0.64
CA VAL A 96 -2.23 2.69 -2.01
C VAL A 96 -2.92 3.72 -2.88
N ILE A 97 -2.22 4.21 -3.88
CA ILE A 97 -2.68 5.22 -4.81
C ILE A 97 -3.29 4.52 -6.03
N ILE A 98 -4.56 4.78 -6.30
CA ILE A 98 -5.24 4.33 -7.50
C ILE A 98 -5.41 5.52 -8.44
N SER A 99 -4.82 5.45 -9.62
CA SER A 99 -4.84 6.54 -10.61
C SER A 99 -5.69 6.17 -11.83
N ASN A 100 -6.31 7.17 -12.46
CA ASN A 100 -7.14 7.04 -13.66
C ASN A 100 -8.41 6.17 -13.51
N LEU A 101 -8.78 5.80 -12.28
CA LEU A 101 -10.00 5.02 -12.03
C LEU A 101 -11.26 5.89 -12.03
N SER A 102 -11.16 7.11 -11.48
CA SER A 102 -12.28 8.05 -11.41
C SER A 102 -11.97 9.33 -12.21
N PRO A 103 -12.85 9.75 -13.12
CA PRO A 103 -12.68 11.01 -13.84
C PRO A 103 -12.98 12.23 -12.97
N GLU A 104 -13.83 12.07 -11.94
CA GLU A 104 -14.08 13.12 -10.95
C GLU A 104 -12.93 13.24 -9.94
N HIS A 105 -12.25 12.12 -9.69
CA HIS A 105 -11.11 12.03 -8.78
C HIS A 105 -9.92 11.38 -9.49
N PRO A 106 -9.02 12.18 -10.12
CA PRO A 106 -7.94 11.67 -10.97
C PRO A 106 -6.98 10.72 -10.23
N SER A 107 -6.91 10.87 -8.91
CA SER A 107 -6.19 10.00 -8.01
C SER A 107 -7.02 9.75 -6.75
N LEU A 108 -7.08 8.49 -6.35
CA LEU A 108 -7.72 8.00 -5.14
C LEU A 108 -6.68 7.40 -4.23
N THR A 109 -6.81 7.65 -2.94
CA THR A 109 -5.97 7.05 -1.90
C THR A 109 -6.76 5.97 -1.18
N VAL A 110 -6.18 4.78 -1.06
CA VAL A 110 -6.74 3.66 -0.31
C VAL A 110 -5.81 3.36 0.85
N ARG A 111 -6.35 3.37 2.08
CA ARG A 111 -5.60 3.02 3.30
C ARG A 111 -6.47 2.24 4.26
N LYS A 112 -5.84 1.45 5.13
CA LYS A 112 -6.56 0.62 6.09
C LYS A 112 -6.73 1.36 7.42
N GLU A 113 -7.96 1.70 7.77
CA GLU A 113 -8.33 2.34 9.04
C GLU A 113 -9.28 1.45 9.83
N HIS A 114 -9.02 1.25 11.12
CA HIS A 114 -9.88 0.45 12.01
C HIS A 114 -10.21 -0.95 11.46
N GLY A 115 -9.30 -1.54 10.67
CA GLY A 115 -9.48 -2.86 10.05
C GLY A 115 -10.21 -2.86 8.71
N GLN A 116 -10.65 -1.71 8.21
CA GLN A 116 -11.36 -1.56 6.93
C GLN A 116 -10.52 -0.78 5.91
N TRP A 117 -10.62 -1.16 4.64
CA TRP A 117 -10.02 -0.39 3.55
C TRP A 117 -10.92 0.79 3.20
N ILE A 118 -10.39 1.99 3.27
CA ILE A 118 -11.13 3.23 3.06
C ILE A 118 -10.54 3.97 1.87
N VAL A 119 -11.42 4.52 1.04
CA VAL A 119 -11.08 5.33 -0.14
C VAL A 119 -11.23 6.80 0.18
N PHE A 120 -10.20 7.57 -0.14
CA PHE A 120 -10.12 9.01 -0.03
C PHE A 120 -9.87 9.62 -1.41
N SER A 121 -10.37 10.83 -1.63
CA SER A 121 -9.97 11.65 -2.78
C SER A 121 -8.54 12.19 -2.59
N SER A 122 -7.99 12.82 -3.63
CA SER A 122 -6.72 13.54 -3.55
C SER A 122 -6.68 14.69 -2.53
N ALA A 123 -7.84 15.16 -2.07
CA ALA A 123 -7.96 16.18 -1.01
C ALA A 123 -8.16 15.56 0.39
N ASP A 124 -7.78 14.29 0.57
CA ASP A 124 -7.99 13.50 1.80
C ASP A 124 -9.45 13.49 2.29
N THR A 125 -10.40 13.68 1.37
CA THR A 125 -11.82 13.62 1.70
C THR A 125 -12.29 12.18 1.63
N PHE A 126 -12.92 11.69 2.69
CA PHE A 126 -13.56 10.37 2.69
C PHE A 126 -14.58 10.27 1.55
N LEU A 127 -14.48 9.20 0.75
CA LEU A 127 -15.43 8.93 -0.33
C LEU A 127 -16.27 7.69 -0.02
N SER A 128 -15.62 6.57 0.30
CA SER A 128 -16.31 5.31 0.53
C SER A 128 -15.40 4.31 1.24
N GLN A 129 -15.99 3.18 1.65
CA GLN A 129 -15.22 1.97 1.89
C GLN A 129 -14.74 1.39 0.54
N PHE A 130 -13.51 0.88 0.50
CA PHE A 130 -13.02 0.15 -0.66
C PHE A 130 -13.63 -1.26 -0.64
N SER A 131 -14.26 -1.62 -1.76
CA SER A 131 -14.82 -2.94 -1.99
C SER A 131 -14.59 -3.36 -3.43
N ASN A 132 -14.87 -4.62 -3.73
CA ASN A 132 -14.78 -5.14 -5.08
C ASN A 132 -15.81 -4.46 -5.99
N ASP A 133 -17.04 -4.29 -5.51
CA ASP A 133 -18.11 -3.58 -6.23
C ASP A 133 -17.70 -2.14 -6.54
N PHE A 134 -17.03 -1.46 -5.60
CA PHE A 134 -16.48 -0.13 -5.85
C PHE A 134 -15.56 -0.14 -7.06
N LEU A 135 -14.56 -1.02 -7.09
CA LEU A 135 -13.61 -1.08 -8.21
C LEU A 135 -14.31 -1.47 -9.53
N LEU A 136 -15.15 -2.50 -9.51
CA LEU A 136 -15.85 -3.01 -10.70
C LEU A 136 -16.77 -1.97 -11.31
N ASN A 137 -17.55 -1.25 -10.50
CA ASN A 137 -18.45 -0.20 -10.99
C ASN A 137 -17.66 0.91 -11.71
N HIS A 138 -16.51 1.33 -11.15
CA HIS A 138 -15.68 2.34 -11.80
C HIS A 138 -15.00 1.82 -13.07
N LEU A 139 -14.58 0.56 -13.11
CA LEU A 139 -14.03 -0.05 -14.34
C LEU A 139 -15.09 -0.14 -15.44
N VAL A 140 -16.33 -0.49 -15.11
CA VAL A 140 -17.46 -0.51 -16.06
C VAL A 140 -17.75 0.90 -16.58
N ASP A 141 -17.76 1.90 -15.70
CA ASP A 141 -17.95 3.30 -16.08
C ASP A 141 -16.85 3.80 -17.01
N LEU A 142 -15.59 3.36 -16.84
CA LEU A 142 -14.50 3.70 -17.76
C LEU A 142 -14.73 3.12 -19.16
N VAL A 143 -15.15 1.86 -19.25
CA VAL A 143 -15.44 1.21 -20.55
C VAL A 143 -16.59 1.91 -21.27
N ASN A 144 -17.68 2.24 -20.56
CA ASN A 144 -18.86 2.85 -21.16
C ASN A 144 -18.65 4.29 -21.69
N ARG A 145 -17.51 4.92 -21.35
CA ARG A 145 -17.14 6.26 -21.83
C ARG A 145 -16.24 6.24 -23.08
N SER A 146 -15.69 5.07 -23.41
CA SER A 146 -14.73 4.86 -24.51
C SER A 146 -15.45 4.61 -25.83
#